data_AF-A0A2G9N9H2-F1
#
_entry.id   AF-A0A2G9N9H2-F1
#
_cell.length_a   1.000
_cell.length_b   1.000
_cell.length_c   1.000
_cell.angle_alpha   90.00
_cell.angle_beta   90.00
_cell.angle_gamma   90.00
#
_symmetry.space_group_name_H-M   'P 1'
#
loop_
_entity.id
_entity.type
_entity.pdbx_description
1 polymer ?
#
loop_
_entity_poly.entity_id
_entity_poly.type
_entity_poly.pdbx_seq_one_letter_code
_entity_poly.pdbx_strand_id
1 'polypeptide(L)'
;MPNYHQHLFIGFFVSAILILSLHFIFHLNLINANMLTTLVIVTLIFSLLPDIDHRSSKISVFLHFLFLLVVLAFFTKLITFNFSSILIIAVVVGLEVYHLIFAKSNWKHRQFPHSFTFGFFSLIVLYLITSSWIAIFVGGITFFSHILIDGHLFEAIEKDKKFWKFFN
;
A
#
# COMPACT_ATOMS: atom_id res chain seq x y z
N MET A 1 -16.49 -5.86 12.28
CA MET A 1 -15.28 -5.49 11.51
C MET A 1 -15.62 -4.29 10.67
N PRO A 2 -14.72 -3.31 10.54
CA PRO A 2 -14.94 -2.16 9.67
C PRO A 2 -15.13 -2.62 8.23
N ASN A 3 -15.98 -1.91 7.48
CA ASN A 3 -16.16 -2.18 6.05
C ASN A 3 -15.25 -1.26 5.21
N TYR A 4 -15.14 -1.54 3.91
CA TYR A 4 -14.29 -0.76 3.01
C TYR A 4 -14.64 0.75 3.00
N HIS A 5 -15.92 1.11 3.18
CA HIS A 5 -16.33 2.52 3.27
C HIS A 5 -15.73 3.21 4.50
N GLN A 6 -15.70 2.52 5.64
CA GLN A 6 -15.09 3.05 6.86
C GLN A 6 -13.58 3.18 6.72
N HIS A 7 -12.91 2.20 6.09
CA HIS A 7 -11.48 2.32 5.81
C HIS A 7 -11.16 3.49 4.88
N LEU A 8 -11.92 3.64 3.79
CA LEU A 8 -11.79 4.78 2.89
C LEU A 8 -12.02 6.11 3.60
N PHE A 9 -13.13 6.22 4.35
CA PHE A 9 -13.46 7.44 5.08
C PHE A 9 -12.34 7.83 6.04
N ILE A 10 -11.86 6.88 6.84
CA ILE A 10 -10.83 7.18 7.84
C ILE A 10 -9.50 7.47 7.15
N GLY A 11 -9.14 6.74 6.10
CA GLY A 11 -7.94 7.04 5.32
C GLY A 11 -7.98 8.46 4.73
N PHE A 12 -9.09 8.87 4.11
CA PHE A 12 -9.24 10.22 3.58
C PHE A 12 -9.21 11.27 4.68
N PHE A 13 -9.88 11.01 5.80
CA PHE A 13 -9.91 11.92 6.94
C PHE A 13 -8.51 12.13 7.54
N VAL A 14 -7.78 11.03 7.78
CA VAL A 14 -6.40 11.06 8.29
C VAL A 14 -5.46 11.75 7.32
N SER A 15 -5.50 11.39 6.03
CA SER A 15 -4.72 12.05 4.99
C SER A 15 -5.00 13.54 4.90
N ALA A 16 -6.28 13.95 4.93
CA ALA A 16 -6.67 15.35 4.88
C ALA A 16 -6.11 16.12 6.08
N ILE A 17 -6.27 15.60 7.31
CA ILE A 17 -5.71 16.22 8.52
C ILE A 17 -4.20 16.36 8.41
N LEU A 18 -3.49 15.33 7.96
CA LEU A 18 -2.04 15.38 7.81
C LEU A 18 -1.61 16.43 6.79
N ILE A 19 -2.26 16.48 5.62
CA ILE A 19 -1.95 17.46 4.58
C ILE A 19 -2.18 18.88 5.08
N LEU A 20 -3.35 19.13 5.68
CA LEU A 20 -3.70 20.45 6.19
C LEU A 20 -2.72 20.85 7.30
N SER A 21 -2.33 19.92 8.17
CA SER A 21 -1.34 20.15 9.23
C SER A 21 0.03 20.48 8.64
N LEU A 22 0.52 19.69 7.69
CA LEU A 22 1.78 19.94 6.98
C LEU A 22 1.78 21.27 6.22
N HIS A 23 0.64 21.66 5.65
CA HIS A 23 0.50 22.92 4.92
C HIS A 23 0.44 24.14 5.84
N PHE A 24 -0.45 24.11 6.85
CA PHE A 24 -0.72 25.29 7.68
C PHE A 24 0.24 25.44 8.87
N ILE A 25 0.72 24.34 9.45
CA ILE A 25 1.61 24.36 10.63
C ILE A 25 3.07 24.39 10.19
N PHE A 26 3.43 23.57 9.20
CA PHE A 26 4.82 23.46 8.72
C PHE A 26 5.10 24.28 7.47
N HIS A 27 4.12 25.04 6.97
CA HIS A 27 4.24 25.93 5.81
C HIS A 27 4.74 25.24 4.53
N LEU A 28 4.49 23.94 4.38
CA LEU A 28 4.84 23.22 3.16
C LEU A 28 3.82 23.51 2.05
N ASN A 29 4.28 23.85 0.84
CA ASN A 29 3.38 24.13 -0.28
C ASN A 29 2.82 22.84 -0.94
N LEU A 30 1.89 22.19 -0.24
CA LEU A 30 1.35 20.87 -0.61
C LEU A 30 -0.01 20.92 -1.32
N ILE A 31 -0.71 22.05 -1.26
CA ILE A 31 -2.03 22.21 -1.90
C ILE A 31 -1.81 22.55 -3.37
N ASN A 32 -1.36 21.55 -4.14
CA ASN A 32 -1.29 21.61 -5.59
C ASN A 32 -1.97 20.37 -6.17
N ALA A 33 -2.43 20.46 -7.43
CA ALA A 33 -3.22 19.40 -8.06
C ALA A 33 -2.47 18.06 -8.13
N ASN A 34 -1.15 18.09 -8.38
CA ASN A 34 -0.33 16.88 -8.49
C ASN A 34 -0.22 16.14 -7.15
N MET A 35 0.05 16.87 -6.07
CA MET A 35 0.18 16.31 -4.73
C MET A 35 -1.18 15.83 -4.21
N LEU A 36 -2.25 16.61 -4.39
CA LEU A 36 -3.60 16.18 -4.02
C LEU A 36 -4.01 14.90 -4.75
N THR A 37 -3.75 14.82 -6.07
CA THR A 37 -4.02 13.61 -6.86
C THR A 37 -3.21 12.43 -6.36
N THR A 38 -1.92 12.62 -6.12
CA THR A 38 -1.02 11.59 -5.57
C THR A 38 -1.56 11.07 -4.24
N LEU A 39 -2.00 11.96 -3.35
CA LEU A 39 -2.45 11.59 -2.02
C LEU A 39 -3.85 10.94 -2.03
N VAL A 40 -4.73 11.33 -2.96
CA VAL A 40 -5.99 10.61 -3.21
C VAL A 40 -5.69 9.18 -3.66
N ILE A 41 -4.80 9.00 -4.64
CA ILE A 41 -4.41 7.67 -5.15
C ILE A 41 -3.79 6.84 -4.03
N VAL A 42 -2.84 7.40 -3.27
CA VAL A 42 -2.20 6.74 -2.12
C VAL A 42 -3.23 6.34 -1.08
N THR A 43 -4.16 7.24 -0.73
CA THR A 43 -5.19 6.94 0.25
C THR A 43 -6.09 5.81 -0.21
N LEU A 44 -6.55 5.84 -1.47
CA LEU A 44 -7.34 4.76 -2.05
C LEU A 44 -6.59 3.43 -2.00
N ILE A 45 -5.33 3.44 -2.45
CA ILE A 45 -4.49 2.24 -2.48
C ILE A 45 -4.27 1.71 -1.06
N PHE A 46 -3.79 2.51 -0.11
CA PHE A 46 -3.43 2.04 1.24
C PHE A 46 -4.61 1.79 2.17
N SER A 47 -5.78 2.38 1.90
CA SER A 47 -7.00 2.08 2.64
C SER A 47 -7.69 0.82 2.14
N LEU A 48 -7.53 0.47 0.85
CA LEU A 48 -8.11 -0.72 0.22
C LEU A 48 -7.14 -1.90 0.12
N LEU A 49 -5.83 -1.64 0.20
CA LEU A 49 -4.75 -2.62 0.14
C LEU A 49 -5.02 -3.83 1.04
N PRO A 50 -5.55 -3.67 2.25
CA PRO A 50 -5.75 -4.81 3.13
C PRO A 50 -6.94 -5.71 2.73
N ASP A 51 -7.86 -5.22 1.89
CA ASP A 51 -8.95 -6.01 1.28
C ASP A 51 -8.47 -6.84 0.06
N ILE A 52 -7.20 -6.70 -0.35
CA ILE A 52 -6.56 -7.57 -1.36
C ILE A 52 -6.45 -9.02 -0.88
N ASP A 53 -6.50 -9.26 0.44
CA ASP A 53 -6.19 -10.57 1.01
C ASP A 53 -7.20 -11.68 0.62
N HIS A 54 -8.37 -11.29 0.13
CA HIS A 54 -9.36 -12.18 -0.43
C HIS A 54 -9.09 -12.42 -1.92
N ARG A 55 -8.56 -13.60 -2.30
CA ARG A 55 -8.14 -13.92 -3.69
C ARG A 55 -9.16 -13.58 -4.79
N SER A 56 -10.46 -13.75 -4.51
CA SER A 56 -11.53 -13.44 -5.47
C SER A 56 -12.21 -12.09 -5.24
N SER A 57 -11.65 -11.21 -4.40
CA SER A 57 -12.16 -9.84 -4.27
C SER A 57 -11.87 -9.05 -5.55
N LYS A 58 -12.75 -8.10 -5.86
CA LYS A 58 -12.56 -7.18 -7.00
C LYS A 58 -11.21 -6.44 -6.92
N ILE A 59 -10.76 -6.16 -5.70
CA ILE A 59 -9.50 -5.47 -5.40
C ILE A 59 -8.30 -6.39 -5.64
N SER A 60 -8.38 -7.67 -5.26
CA SER A 60 -7.34 -8.66 -5.62
C SER A 60 -7.23 -8.84 -7.14
N VAL A 61 -8.36 -8.95 -7.84
CA VAL A 61 -8.37 -9.03 -9.32
C VAL A 61 -7.76 -7.77 -9.95
N PHE A 62 -8.09 -6.60 -9.41
CA PHE A 62 -7.50 -5.35 -9.84
C PHE A 62 -5.98 -5.30 -9.61
N LEU A 63 -5.47 -5.82 -8.49
CA LEU A 63 -4.03 -5.95 -8.24
C LEU A 63 -3.36 -6.82 -9.31
N HIS A 64 -3.89 -8.02 -9.57
CA HIS A 64 -3.35 -8.93 -10.60
C HIS A 64 -3.35 -8.28 -11.99
N PHE A 65 -4.41 -7.54 -12.31
CA PHE A 65 -4.47 -6.78 -13.56
C PHE A 65 -3.40 -5.67 -13.61
N LEU A 66 -3.21 -4.93 -12.51
CA LEU A 66 -2.20 -3.88 -12.43
C LEU A 66 -0.78 -4.46 -12.50
N PHE A 67 -0.54 -5.62 -11.89
CA PHE A 67 0.68 -6.40 -12.04
C PHE A 67 0.94 -6.76 -13.51
N LEU A 68 -0.07 -7.31 -14.21
CA LEU A 68 0.02 -7.64 -15.63
C LEU A 68 0.38 -6.40 -16.47
N LEU A 69 -0.22 -5.24 -16.18
CA LEU A 69 0.10 -3.99 -16.87
C LEU A 69 1.55 -3.56 -16.65
N VAL A 70 2.09 -3.69 -15.43
CA VAL A 70 3.50 -3.39 -15.15
C VAL A 70 4.43 -4.31 -15.94
N VAL A 71 4.12 -5.61 -15.99
CA VAL A 71 4.88 -6.60 -16.77
C VAL A 71 4.79 -6.29 -18.28
N LEU A 72 3.61 -5.95 -18.79
CA LEU A 72 3.44 -5.57 -20.20
C LEU A 72 4.20 -4.29 -20.54
N ALA A 73 4.14 -3.27 -19.69
CA ALA A 73 4.86 -2.01 -19.87
C ALA A 73 6.39 -2.21 -19.91
N PHE A 74 6.89 -3.22 -19.21
CA PHE A 74 8.27 -3.65 -19.29
C PHE A 74 8.62 -4.29 -20.64
N PHE A 75 7.82 -5.25 -21.12
CA PHE A 75 8.06 -5.91 -22.42
C PHE A 75 7.92 -4.96 -23.61
N THR A 76 7.03 -3.97 -23.52
CA THR A 76 6.83 -2.95 -24.57
C THR A 76 7.83 -1.81 -24.51
N LYS A 77 8.79 -1.84 -23.57
CA LYS A 77 9.79 -0.77 -23.33
C LYS A 77 9.16 0.60 -23.06
N LEU A 78 7.92 0.63 -22.55
CA LEU A 78 7.29 1.86 -22.06
C LEU A 78 7.96 2.37 -20.78
N ILE A 79 8.68 1.49 -20.08
CA ILE A 79 9.48 1.81 -18.90
C ILE A 79 10.95 1.77 -19.28
N THR A 80 11.68 2.86 -19.02
CA THR A 80 13.14 2.91 -19.20
C THR A 80 13.81 1.92 -18.26
N PHE A 81 14.70 1.10 -18.80
CA PHE A 81 15.49 0.14 -18.03
C PHE A 81 16.58 0.87 -17.24
N ASN A 82 16.34 1.07 -15.95
CA ASN A 82 17.31 1.60 -15.02
C ASN A 82 17.20 0.84 -13.69
N PHE A 83 18.12 1.10 -12.76
CA PHE A 83 18.15 0.42 -11.47
C PHE A 83 16.83 0.55 -10.69
N SER A 84 16.20 1.74 -10.70
CA SER A 84 14.91 1.98 -10.04
C SER A 84 13.78 1.14 -10.64
N SER A 85 13.70 1.05 -11.97
CA SER A 85 12.69 0.24 -12.66
C SER A 85 12.85 -1.24 -12.35
N ILE A 86 14.08 -1.75 -12.32
CA ILE A 86 14.39 -3.14 -11.94
C ILE A 86 13.93 -3.40 -10.49
N LEU A 87 14.24 -2.47 -9.58
CA LEU A 87 13.85 -2.59 -8.18
C LEU A 87 12.32 -2.57 -8.00
N ILE A 88 11.62 -1.67 -8.70
CA ILE A 88 10.14 -1.63 -8.70
C ILE A 88 9.58 -2.98 -9.14
N ILE A 89 10.09 -3.53 -10.24
CA ILE A 89 9.62 -4.83 -10.77
C ILE A 89 9.91 -5.95 -9.78
N ALA A 90 11.11 -6.01 -9.21
CA ALA A 90 11.48 -7.02 -8.23
C ALA A 90 10.55 -6.98 -7.00
N VAL A 91 10.22 -5.79 -6.50
CA VAL A 91 9.28 -5.65 -5.39
C VAL A 91 7.86 -6.01 -5.81
N VAL A 92 7.38 -5.54 -6.95
CA VAL A 92 6.03 -5.84 -7.45
C VAL A 92 5.83 -7.34 -7.68
N VAL A 93 6.81 -8.03 -8.28
CA VAL A 93 6.82 -9.49 -8.43
C VAL A 93 6.90 -10.19 -7.07
N GLY A 94 7.74 -9.69 -6.16
CA GLY A 94 7.85 -10.23 -4.81
C GLY A 94 6.52 -10.16 -4.05
N LEU A 95 5.82 -9.02 -4.14
CA LEU A 95 4.50 -8.81 -3.53
C LEU A 95 3.43 -9.71 -4.16
N GLU A 96 3.44 -9.89 -5.47
CA GLU A 96 2.51 -10.77 -6.19
C GLU A 96 2.73 -12.24 -5.83
N VAL A 97 3.97 -12.73 -5.89
CA VAL A 97 4.32 -14.11 -5.50
C VAL A 97 3.91 -14.36 -4.05
N TYR A 98 4.17 -13.40 -3.17
CA TYR A 98 3.74 -13.47 -1.79
C TYR A 98 2.21 -13.59 -1.70
N HIS A 99 1.49 -12.68 -2.35
CA HIS A 99 0.02 -12.68 -2.36
C HIS A 99 -0.53 -14.05 -2.80
N LEU A 100 0.01 -14.62 -3.88
CA LEU A 100 -0.40 -15.94 -4.37
C LEU A 100 -0.17 -17.09 -3.37
N ILE A 101 0.89 -17.02 -2.56
CA ILE A 101 1.20 -18.04 -1.54
C ILE A 101 0.28 -17.89 -0.32
N PHE A 102 0.07 -16.65 0.15
CA PHE A 102 -0.48 -16.41 1.49
C PHE A 102 -1.91 -15.87 1.52
N ALA A 103 -2.42 -15.26 0.44
CA ALA A 103 -3.81 -14.83 0.37
C ALA A 103 -4.74 -16.03 0.51
N LYS A 104 -5.84 -15.89 1.27
CA LYS A 104 -6.80 -16.99 1.53
C LYS A 104 -8.23 -16.53 1.29
N SER A 105 -9.02 -17.41 0.69
CA SER A 105 -10.45 -17.19 0.42
C SER A 105 -11.36 -17.57 1.60
N ASN A 106 -10.83 -17.71 2.82
CA ASN A 106 -11.62 -18.03 4.01
C ASN A 106 -11.73 -16.82 4.93
N TRP A 107 -12.70 -16.84 5.85
CA TRP A 107 -13.00 -15.79 6.85
C TRP A 107 -11.78 -15.23 7.63
N LYS A 108 -10.61 -15.86 7.55
CA LYS A 108 -9.31 -15.32 7.98
C LYS A 108 -8.67 -14.40 6.90
N HIS A 109 -9.46 -13.52 6.29
CA HIS A 109 -9.10 -12.58 5.21
C HIS A 109 -8.23 -11.39 5.66
N ARG A 110 -7.32 -11.63 6.62
CA ARG A 110 -6.43 -10.59 7.18
C ARG A 110 -5.02 -11.16 7.37
N GLN A 111 -4.45 -11.76 6.33
CA GLN A 111 -3.12 -12.34 6.30
C GLN A 111 -2.10 -11.21 6.01
N PHE A 112 -1.24 -11.34 5.01
CA PHE A 112 -0.08 -10.48 4.80
C PHE A 112 -0.33 -9.02 4.45
N PRO A 113 -1.42 -8.65 3.75
CA PRO A 113 -1.75 -7.24 3.55
C PRO A 113 -1.93 -6.46 4.86
N HIS A 114 -2.21 -7.17 5.97
CA HIS A 114 -2.20 -6.68 7.35
C HIS A 114 -0.88 -6.99 8.07
N SER A 115 0.26 -6.67 7.45
CA SER A 115 1.59 -6.78 8.06
C SER A 115 2.40 -5.50 7.85
N PHE A 116 3.28 -5.17 8.80
CA PHE A 116 4.16 -4.01 8.65
C PHE A 116 5.19 -4.22 7.55
N THR A 117 5.62 -5.46 7.33
CA THR A 117 6.55 -5.79 6.24
C THR A 117 5.95 -5.43 4.89
N PHE A 118 4.68 -5.80 4.65
CA PHE A 118 3.98 -5.44 3.43
C PHE A 118 3.79 -3.94 3.27
N GLY A 119 3.36 -3.26 4.33
CA GLY A 119 3.24 -1.81 4.35
C GLY A 119 4.57 -1.14 3.99
N PHE A 120 5.67 -1.58 4.60
CA PHE A 120 7.01 -1.08 4.34
C PHE A 120 7.44 -1.23 2.88
N PHE A 121 7.29 -2.42 2.28
CA PHE A 121 7.62 -2.62 0.87
C PHE A 121 6.72 -1.79 -0.06
N SER A 122 5.44 -1.68 0.25
CA SER A 122 4.50 -0.84 -0.49
C SER A 122 4.90 0.64 -0.44
N LEU A 123 5.40 1.12 0.71
CA LEU A 123 5.91 2.48 0.87
C LEU A 123 7.22 2.72 0.10
N ILE A 124 8.11 1.72 0.02
CA ILE A 124 9.31 1.79 -0.82
C ILE A 124 8.91 1.97 -2.29
N VAL A 125 7.96 1.15 -2.79
CA VAL A 125 7.46 1.28 -4.17
C VAL A 125 6.86 2.66 -4.39
N LEU A 126 6.06 3.14 -3.43
CA LEU A 126 5.47 4.48 -3.51
C LEU A 126 6.55 5.58 -3.62
N TYR A 127 7.62 5.47 -2.83
CA TYR A 127 8.74 6.40 -2.92
C TYR A 127 9.40 6.37 -4.29
N LEU A 128 9.69 5.18 -4.83
CA LEU A 128 10.34 5.06 -6.13
C LEU A 128 9.49 5.66 -7.27
N ILE A 129 8.16 5.56 -7.18
CA ILE A 129 7.23 6.12 -8.16
C ILE A 129 7.12 7.65 -8.03
N THR A 130 7.00 8.15 -6.80
CA THR A 130 6.65 9.57 -6.55
C THR A 130 7.85 10.44 -6.24
N SER A 131 8.99 9.84 -5.89
CA SER A 131 10.18 10.50 -5.33
C SER A 131 9.84 11.47 -4.17
N SER A 132 8.77 11.19 -3.42
CA SER A 132 8.21 12.10 -2.42
C SER A 132 8.16 11.48 -1.03
N TRP A 133 8.98 12.00 -0.12
CA TRP A 133 8.94 11.64 1.30
C TRP A 133 7.60 11.95 1.96
N ILE A 134 6.90 12.97 1.48
CA ILE A 134 5.58 13.36 1.98
C ILE A 134 4.54 12.30 1.59
N ALA A 135 4.62 11.76 0.37
CA ALA A 135 3.75 10.68 -0.06
C ALA A 135 3.97 9.41 0.79
N ILE A 136 5.23 9.07 1.10
CA ILE A 136 5.54 7.98 2.04
C ILE A 136 4.90 8.24 3.40
N PHE A 137 5.12 9.43 3.96
CA PHE A 137 4.66 9.74 5.30
C PHE A 137 3.14 9.64 5.41
N VAL A 138 2.41 10.29 4.49
CA VAL A 138 0.95 10.23 4.47
C VAL A 138 0.44 8.81 4.20
N GLY A 139 1.03 8.10 3.23
CA GLY A 139 0.68 6.72 2.93
C GLY A 139 0.91 5.78 4.11
N GLY A 140 2.02 5.95 4.83
CA GLY A 140 2.38 5.13 5.98
C GLY A 140 1.44 5.34 7.16
N ILE A 141 1.09 6.59 7.47
CA ILE A 141 0.11 6.87 8.52
C ILE A 141 -1.29 6.38 8.11
N THR A 142 -1.66 6.50 6.83
CA THR A 142 -2.93 5.97 6.32
C THR A 142 -3.01 4.45 6.49
N PHE A 143 -1.96 3.73 6.06
CA PHE A 143 -1.85 2.29 6.26
C PHE A 143 -1.90 1.89 7.73
N PHE A 144 -1.18 2.61 8.59
CA PHE A 144 -1.19 2.35 10.02
C PHE A 144 -2.57 2.58 10.64
N SER A 145 -3.25 3.67 10.24
CA SER A 145 -4.61 3.96 10.70
C SER A 145 -5.56 2.83 10.35
N HIS A 146 -5.44 2.26 9.15
CA HIS A 146 -6.22 1.08 8.74
C HIS A 146 -6.03 -0.07 9.74
N ILE A 147 -4.78 -0.45 10.06
CA ILE A 147 -4.49 -1.56 10.98
C ILE A 147 -5.06 -1.30 12.37
N LEU A 148 -4.99 -0.05 12.85
CA LEU A 148 -5.51 0.35 14.15
C LEU A 148 -7.04 0.21 14.23
N ILE A 149 -7.76 0.72 13.23
CA ILE A 149 -9.23 0.66 13.19
C ILE A 149 -9.71 -0.78 13.14
N ASP A 150 -8.94 -1.64 12.49
CA ASP A 150 -9.20 -3.06 12.41
C ASP A 150 -8.94 -3.81 13.72
N GLY A 151 -8.27 -3.19 14.70
CA GLY A 151 -7.94 -3.82 15.97
C GLY A 151 -6.88 -4.92 15.87
N HIS A 152 -6.18 -5.05 14.74
CA HIS A 152 -5.25 -6.15 14.45
C HIS A 152 -3.78 -5.78 14.62
N LEU A 153 -3.48 -4.74 15.40
CA LEU A 153 -2.12 -4.28 15.62
C LEU A 153 -1.20 -5.40 16.13
N PHE A 154 -1.60 -6.11 17.19
CA PHE A 154 -0.79 -7.19 17.78
C PHE A 154 -0.64 -8.39 16.84
N GLU A 155 -1.70 -8.72 16.10
CA GLU A 155 -1.66 -9.81 15.12
C GLU A 155 -0.74 -9.49 13.94
N ALA A 156 -0.72 -8.23 13.48
CA ALA A 156 0.20 -7.77 12.45
C ALA A 156 1.66 -7.95 12.90
N ILE A 157 1.98 -7.55 14.14
CA ILE A 157 3.32 -7.74 14.73
C ILE A 157 3.69 -9.22 14.83
N GLU A 158 2.77 -10.08 15.28
CA GLU A 158 3.05 -11.52 15.42
C GLU A 158 3.27 -12.17 14.05
N LYS A 159 2.52 -11.76 13.02
CA LYS A 159 2.71 -12.23 11.64
C LYS A 159 4.06 -11.83 11.09
N ASP A 160 4.48 -10.57 11.28
CA ASP A 160 5.82 -10.13 10.87
C ASP A 160 6.92 -10.94 11.56
N LYS A 161 6.81 -11.16 12.87
CA LYS A 161 7.78 -12.00 13.60
C LYS A 161 7.87 -13.42 13.04
N LYS A 162 6.73 -14.04 12.71
CA LYS A 162 6.71 -15.38 12.09
C LYS A 162 7.32 -15.38 10.70
N PHE A 163 7.04 -14.34 9.90
CA PHE A 163 7.61 -14.17 8.57
C PHE A 163 9.14 -14.07 8.63
N TRP A 164 9.68 -13.16 9.44
CA TRP A 164 11.13 -12.98 9.52
C TRP A 164 11.87 -14.17 10.16
N LYS A 165 11.21 -14.93 11.05
CA LYS A 165 11.75 -16.21 11.55
C LYS A 165 11.89 -17.28 10.48
N PHE A 166 11.13 -17.23 9.39
CA PHE A 166 11.26 -18.19 8.29
C PHE A 166 12.55 -17.99 7.48
N PHE A 167 13.14 -16.78 7.51
CA PHE A 167 14.35 -16.42 6.76
C PHE A 167 15.63 -16.43 7.61
N ASN A 168 15.52 -16.67 8.92
CA ASN A 168 16.65 -16.85 9.85
C ASN A 168 16.91 -18.33 10.10
#